data_AF-A0A1B6W0Q9-F1
#
_entry.id   AF-A0A1B6W0Q9-F1
#
_cell.length_a   1.000
_cell.length_b   1.000
_cell.length_c   1.000
_cell.angle_alpha   90.00
_cell.angle_beta   90.00
_cell.angle_gamma   90.00
#
_symmetry.space_group_name_H-M   'P 1'
#
loop_
_entity.id
_entity.type
_entity.pdbx_description
1 polymer ?
#
loop_
_entity_poly.entity_id
_entity_poly.type
_entity_poly.pdbx_seq_one_letter_code
_entity_poly.pdbx_strand_id
1 'polypeptide(L)'
;MVTGTLVSGAGDVAFPEGYEDFTSHNEDRLSTETVPMLMPADLTSLPKGQAFALLEGGNLYKLRLPLPLPDPDADVPENLTVMADRMREIARLSKAGNDEEENIFMEGRSYG
;
A
#
# COMPACT_ATOMS: atom_id res chain seq x y z
N MET A 1 -7.43 13.97 7.74
CA MET A 1 -7.23 15.39 7.35
C MET A 1 -7.93 16.24 8.40
N VAL A 2 -7.36 17.38 8.77
CA VAL A 2 -7.98 18.27 9.76
C VAL A 2 -8.42 19.53 9.02
N THR A 3 -9.70 19.85 9.12
CA THR A 3 -10.27 21.04 8.49
C THR A 3 -10.73 21.97 9.61
N GLY A 4 -10.14 23.15 9.68
CA GLY A 4 -10.54 24.22 10.59
C GLY A 4 -11.61 25.09 9.92
N THR A 5 -12.74 25.29 10.60
CA THR A 5 -13.79 26.22 10.18
C THR A 5 -13.98 27.27 11.25
N LEU A 6 -13.71 28.53 10.90
CA LEU A 6 -13.98 29.68 11.75
C LEU A 6 -15.47 29.99 11.73
N VAL A 7 -16.09 30.07 12.90
CA VAL A 7 -17.51 30.40 13.06
C VAL A 7 -17.62 31.67 13.89
N SER A 8 -18.33 32.65 13.35
CA SER A 8 -18.66 33.90 14.02
C SER A 8 -20.17 33.96 14.27
N GLY A 9 -20.58 34.31 15.48
CA GLY A 9 -21.97 34.51 15.86
C GLY A 9 -22.17 35.82 16.60
N ALA A 10 -23.31 36.46 16.37
CA ALA A 10 -23.76 37.64 17.13
C ALA A 10 -25.18 37.37 17.64
N GLY A 11 -25.44 37.72 18.90
CA GLY A 11 -26.72 37.54 19.58
C GLY A 11 -27.10 38.78 20.38
N ASP A 12 -28.40 39.00 20.51
CA ASP A 12 -29.01 40.07 21.31
C ASP A 12 -29.17 39.62 22.77
N VAL A 13 -29.09 40.54 23.72
CA VAL A 13 -29.16 40.25 25.15
C VAL A 13 -30.59 40.46 25.65
N ALA A 14 -31.18 39.41 26.24
CA ALA A 14 -32.61 39.43 26.63
C ALA A 14 -32.94 40.30 27.87
N PHE A 15 -32.00 41.11 28.38
CA PHE A 15 -32.15 41.91 29.59
C PHE A 15 -32.18 43.41 29.28
N PRO A 16 -33.37 44.02 29.13
CA PRO A 16 -33.51 45.43 28.74
C PRO A 16 -33.04 46.44 29.79
N GLU A 17 -32.75 46.01 31.02
CA GLU A 17 -32.20 46.83 32.11
C GLU A 17 -30.66 46.78 32.15
N GLY A 18 -30.04 45.93 31.33
CA GLY A 18 -28.59 45.72 31.26
C GLY A 18 -27.90 46.71 30.30
N TYR A 19 -26.63 47.02 30.57
CA TYR A 19 -25.84 47.99 29.78
C TYR A 19 -25.23 47.39 28.48
N GLU A 20 -25.55 46.14 28.15
CA GLU A 20 -25.03 45.44 26.98
C GLU A 20 -26.19 45.06 26.04
N ASP A 21 -26.18 45.60 24.81
CA ASP A 21 -27.19 45.34 23.78
C ASP A 21 -26.87 44.10 22.91
N PHE A 22 -25.60 43.79 22.67
CA PHE A 22 -25.21 42.68 21.79
C PHE A 22 -23.99 41.93 22.32
N THR A 23 -24.00 40.60 22.17
CA THR A 23 -22.85 39.73 22.45
C THR A 23 -22.39 39.10 21.14
N SER A 24 -21.07 39.09 20.92
CA SER A 24 -20.46 38.41 19.78
C SER A 24 -19.54 37.30 20.27
N HIS A 25 -19.59 36.14 19.62
CA HIS A 25 -18.70 35.02 19.89
C HIS A 25 -18.02 34.55 18.60
N ASN A 26 -16.73 34.25 18.69
CA ASN A 26 -15.97 33.61 17.62
C ASN A 26 -15.46 32.26 18.13
N GLU A 27 -15.73 31.20 17.38
CA GLU A 27 -15.37 29.82 17.68
C GLU A 27 -14.51 29.27 16.53
N ASP A 28 -13.43 28.55 16.85
CA ASP A 28 -12.68 27.77 15.87
C ASP A 28 -13.07 26.30 16.01
N ARG A 29 -13.70 25.75 14.98
CA ARG A 29 -14.14 24.36 14.94
C ARG A 29 -13.14 23.54 14.14
N LEU A 30 -12.43 22.66 14.82
CA LEU A 30 -11.55 21.65 14.22
C LEU A 30 -12.34 20.36 14.03
N SER A 31 -12.62 20.02 12.77
CA SER A 31 -13.22 18.73 12.41
C SER A 31 -12.14 17.79 11.85
N THR A 32 -12.18 16.54 12.28
CA THR A 32 -11.29 15.49 11.79
C THR A 32 -12.08 14.53 10.89
N GLU A 33 -11.61 14.36 9.66
CA GLU A 33 -12.19 13.39 8.73
C GLU A 33 -11.17 12.29 8.40
N THR A 34 -11.65 11.05 8.41
CA THR A 34 -10.88 9.88 7.99
C THR A 34 -10.81 9.84 6.47
N VAL A 35 -9.62 10.10 5.94
CA VAL A 35 -9.35 10.08 4.50
C VAL A 35 -8.53 8.82 4.20
N PRO A 36 -8.77 8.12 3.07
CA PRO A 36 -7.94 7.00 2.67
C PRO A 36 -6.47 7.40 2.61
N MET A 37 -5.57 6.55 3.14
CA MET A 37 -4.12 6.79 3.07
C MET A 37 -3.57 6.64 1.65
N LEU A 38 -4.26 5.89 0.79
CA LEU A 38 -3.94 5.68 -0.62
C LEU A 38 -5.21 5.77 -1.46
N MET A 39 -5.12 6.50 -2.56
CA MET A 39 -6.14 6.55 -3.60
C MET A 39 -5.70 5.73 -4.81
N PRO A 40 -6.63 5.17 -5.61
CA PRO A 40 -6.28 4.47 -6.85
C PRO A 40 -5.45 5.33 -7.81
N ALA A 41 -5.71 6.64 -7.83
CA ALA A 41 -4.94 7.60 -8.62
C ALA A 41 -3.45 7.60 -8.25
N ASP A 42 -3.11 7.44 -6.98
CA ASP A 42 -1.73 7.39 -6.49
C ASP A 42 -1.00 6.15 -7.01
N LEU A 43 -1.72 5.04 -7.21
CA LEU A 43 -1.17 3.80 -7.78
C LEU A 43 -0.92 3.94 -9.29
N THR A 44 -1.88 4.53 -10.00
CA THR A 44 -1.78 4.68 -11.47
C THR A 44 -0.78 5.74 -11.91
N SER A 45 -0.48 6.72 -11.05
CA SER A 45 0.41 7.85 -11.36
C SER A 45 1.85 7.63 -10.86
N LEU A 46 2.19 6.45 -10.32
CA LEU A 46 3.53 6.13 -9.85
C LEU A 46 4.57 6.22 -10.98
N PRO A 47 5.62 7.05 -10.82
CA PRO A 47 6.75 7.03 -11.73
C PRO A 47 7.45 5.67 -11.71
N LYS A 48 8.08 5.30 -12.83
CA LYS A 48 8.91 4.09 -12.91
C LYS A 48 10.00 4.12 -11.81
N GLY A 49 10.18 3.00 -11.15
CA GLY A 49 11.10 2.91 -10.02
C GLY A 49 10.57 3.51 -8.72
N GLN A 50 9.26 3.67 -8.57
CA GLN A 50 8.64 3.99 -7.28
C GLN A 50 7.59 2.94 -6.92
N ALA A 51 7.40 2.71 -5.63
CA ALA A 51 6.41 1.76 -5.13
C ALA A 51 5.87 2.20 -3.77
N PHE A 52 4.70 1.69 -3.39
CA PHE A 52 4.21 1.75 -2.02
C PHE A 52 4.37 0.38 -1.36
N ALA A 53 4.80 0.37 -0.10
CA ALA A 53 4.94 -0.85 0.68
C ALA A 53 4.43 -0.63 2.10
N LEU A 54 3.84 -1.66 2.68
CA LEU A 54 3.53 -1.70 4.10
C LEU A 54 4.69 -2.42 4.80
N LEU A 55 5.45 -1.70 5.62
CA LEU A 55 6.58 -2.24 6.37
C LEU A 55 6.26 -2.18 7.88
N GLU A 56 7.05 -2.89 8.69
CA GLU A 56 7.03 -2.75 10.16
C GLU A 56 5.64 -2.87 10.80
N GLY A 57 4.83 -3.82 10.33
CA GLY A 57 3.50 -4.06 10.91
C GLY A 57 2.38 -3.16 10.37
N GLY A 58 2.52 -2.62 9.16
CA GLY A 58 1.44 -1.92 8.47
C GLY A 58 1.68 -0.43 8.25
N ASN A 59 2.90 0.06 8.52
CA ASN A 59 3.28 1.42 8.21
C ASN A 59 3.46 1.60 6.71
N LEU A 60 2.79 2.59 6.14
CA LEU A 60 2.85 2.86 4.71
C LEU A 60 4.09 3.68 4.36
N TYR A 61 4.92 3.14 3.46
CA TYR A 61 6.12 3.76 2.94
C TYR A 61 6.06 3.94 1.42
N LYS A 62 6.63 5.04 0.94
CA LYS A 62 6.88 5.28 -0.49
C LYS A 62 8.35 4.98 -0.80
N LEU A 63 8.59 3.90 -1.53
CA LEU A 63 9.93 3.40 -1.87
C LEU A 63 10.41 3.96 -3.20
N ARG A 64 11.73 4.14 -3.30
CA ARG A 64 12.44 4.46 -4.55
C ARG A 64 13.32 3.27 -4.92
N LEU A 65 13.03 2.66 -6.06
CA LEU A 65 13.77 1.60 -6.69
C LEU A 65 14.65 2.24 -7.78
N PRO A 66 15.97 2.34 -7.59
CA PRO A 66 16.85 2.82 -8.65
C PRO A 66 16.73 1.92 -9.88
N LEU A 67 16.72 2.52 -11.06
CA LEU A 67 16.79 1.76 -12.30
C LEU A 67 18.12 1.01 -12.34
N PRO A 68 18.12 -0.31 -12.61
CA PRO A 68 19.37 -1.04 -12.77
C PRO A 68 20.16 -0.42 -13.91
N LEU A 69 21.46 -0.21 -13.67
CA LEU A 69 22.38 0.17 -14.74
C LEU A 69 22.44 -0.98 -15.75
N PRO A 70 22.56 -0.70 -17.05
CA PRO A 70 22.78 -1.74 -18.04
C PRO A 70 24.12 -2.41 -17.77
N ASP A 71 24.06 -3.60 -17.17
CA ASP A 71 25.20 -4.46 -16.91
C ASP A 71 25.22 -5.55 -18.00
N PRO A 72 26.28 -5.63 -18.82
CA PRO A 72 26.38 -6.63 -19.88
C PRO A 72 26.45 -8.07 -19.35
N ASP A 73 26.79 -8.26 -18.07
CA ASP A 73 26.84 -9.58 -17.42
C ASP A 73 25.54 -9.92 -16.66
N ALA A 74 24.53 -9.03 -16.69
CA ALA A 74 23.26 -9.30 -16.05
C ALA A 74 22.45 -10.33 -16.85
N ASP A 75 22.16 -11.49 -16.24
CA ASP A 75 21.23 -12.51 -16.77
C ASP A 75 19.77 -12.03 -16.66
N VAL A 76 19.46 -10.91 -17.31
CA VAL A 76 18.10 -10.39 -17.43
C VAL A 76 17.53 -10.96 -18.73
N PRO A 77 16.46 -11.77 -18.66
CA PRO A 77 15.83 -12.33 -19.86
C PRO A 77 15.25 -11.21 -20.71
N GLU A 78 15.37 -11.34 -22.03
CA GLU A 78 14.88 -10.34 -23.00
C GLU A 78 13.39 -10.04 -22.80
N ASN A 79 12.60 -11.08 -22.50
CA ASN A 79 11.14 -11.00 -22.40
C ASN A 79 10.61 -11.85 -21.25
N LEU A 80 9.42 -11.50 -20.75
CA LEU A 80 8.74 -12.25 -19.68
C LEU A 80 8.47 -13.72 -20.07
N THR A 81 8.20 -13.99 -21.35
CA THR A 81 7.95 -15.35 -21.85
C THR A 81 9.16 -16.26 -21.63
N VAL A 82 10.37 -15.77 -21.94
CA VAL A 82 11.62 -16.52 -21.76
C VAL A 82 11.84 -16.83 -20.27
N MET A 83 11.56 -15.87 -19.39
CA MET A 83 11.61 -16.08 -17.95
C MET A 83 10.62 -17.17 -17.50
N ALA A 84 9.38 -17.09 -17.97
CA ALA A 84 8.34 -18.04 -17.61
C ALA A 84 8.65 -19.47 -18.10
N ASP A 85 9.27 -19.61 -19.27
CA ASP A 85 9.71 -20.91 -19.80
C ASP A 85 10.83 -21.51 -18.94
N ARG A 86 11.85 -20.71 -18.59
CA ARG A 86 12.92 -21.13 -17.66
C ARG A 86 12.35 -21.54 -16.30
N MET A 87 11.41 -20.77 -15.73
CA MET A 87 10.75 -21.11 -14.46
C MET A 87 10.01 -22.45 -14.54
N ARG A 88 9.27 -22.70 -15.65
CA ARG A 88 8.56 -23.97 -15.84
C ARG A 88 9.52 -25.14 -16.01
N GLU A 89 10.64 -24.95 -16.68
CA GLU A 89 11.67 -25.98 -16.83
C GLU A 89 12.31 -26.33 -15.49
N ILE A 90 12.70 -25.34 -14.69
CA ILE A 90 13.22 -25.54 -13.33
C ILE A 90 12.18 -26.28 -12.46
N ALA A 91 10.92 -25.85 -12.48
CA ALA A 91 9.85 -26.48 -11.72
C ALA A 91 9.58 -27.94 -12.15
N ARG A 92 9.73 -28.25 -13.45
CA ARG A 92 9.63 -29.62 -13.97
C ARG A 92 10.81 -30.48 -13.52
N LEU A 93 12.03 -29.96 -13.60
CA LEU A 93 13.24 -30.66 -13.17
C LEU A 93 13.24 -30.91 -11.66
N SER A 94 12.80 -29.93 -10.87
CA SER A 94 12.65 -30.10 -9.42
C SER A 94 11.56 -31.12 -9.08
N LYS A 95 10.48 -31.17 -9.88
CA LYS A 95 9.43 -32.18 -9.70
C LYS A 95 9.93 -33.57 -10.06
N ALA A 96 10.70 -33.74 -11.13
CA ALA A 96 11.25 -35.05 -11.52
C ALA A 96 12.19 -35.64 -10.44
N GLY A 97 12.95 -34.81 -9.73
CA GLY A 97 13.76 -35.27 -8.58
C GLY A 97 12.93 -35.61 -7.34
N ASN A 98 11.86 -34.85 -7.09
CA ASN A 98 10.95 -35.12 -5.97
C ASN A 98 10.00 -36.30 -6.23
N ASP A 99 9.64 -36.59 -7.48
CA ASP A 99 8.76 -37.72 -7.82
C ASP A 99 9.46 -39.05 -7.46
N GLU A 100 10.78 -39.18 -7.58
CA GLU A 100 11.53 -40.37 -7.14
C GLU A 100 11.55 -40.50 -5.61
N GLU A 101 11.69 -39.39 -4.88
CA GLU A 101 11.62 -39.35 -3.41
C GLU A 101 10.19 -39.60 -2.87
N GLU A 102 9.17 -38.99 -3.49
CA GLU A 102 7.77 -39.17 -3.10
C GLU A 102 7.28 -40.62 -3.34
N ASN A 103 7.85 -41.31 -4.34
CA ASN A 103 7.58 -42.72 -4.61
C ASN A 103 8.29 -43.70 -3.63
N ILE A 104 9.39 -43.32 -2.97
CA ILE A 104 10.03 -44.14 -1.91
C ILE A 104 9.37 -43.98 -0.55
N PHE A 105 8.61 -42.90 -0.31
CA PHE A 105 7.84 -42.70 0.92
C PHE A 105 6.37 -43.19 0.84
N MET A 106 5.91 -43.67 -0.32
CA MET A 106 4.63 -44.40 -0.41
C MET A 106 4.79 -45.84 0.08
N GLU A 107 4.59 -46.04 1.38
CA GLU A 107 4.46 -47.35 2.02
C GLU A 107 3.46 -48.24 1.23
N GLY A 108 3.95 -49.33 0.61
CA GLY A 108 3.08 -50.41 0.14
C GLY A 108 3.24 -50.91 -1.30
N ARG A 109 4.28 -50.57 -2.06
CA ARG A 109 4.55 -51.20 -3.37
C ARG A 109 5.92 -51.87 -3.48
N SER A 110 6.16 -52.90 -2.67
CA SER A 110 7.08 -53.99 -3.03
C SER A 110 6.94 -55.17 -2.08
N TYR A 111 5.92 -56.01 -2.28
CA TYR A 111 6.00 -57.44 -1.98
C TYR A 111 5.21 -58.18 -3.06
N GLY A 112 5.95 -58.84 -3.94
CA GLY A 112 5.49 -59.69 -5.03
C GLY A 112 6.69 -60.28 -5.71
#